data_AF-A0A936AW12-F1
#
_entry.id   AF-A0A936AW12-F1
#
_cell.length_a   1.000
_cell.length_b   1.000
_cell.length_c   1.000
_cell.angle_alpha   90.00
_cell.angle_beta   90.00
_cell.angle_gamma   90.00
#
_symmetry.space_group_name_H-M   'P 1'
#
loop_
_entity.id
_entity.type
_entity.pdbx_description
1 polymer ?
#
loop_
_entity_poly.entity_id
_entity_poly.type
_entity_poly.pdbx_seq_one_letter_code
_entity_poly.pdbx_strand_id
1 'polypeptide(L)'
;MENALATFNVAGASIAIVKDGKIIHSKGYGFSDINNKKPVDENTNFQIASISKAFTTTALAILEEEGKSTWKDKVKDHIPEFKMYNDYVTENFNIIDLLTHRSGLGLGVGDLMWFPDGADFTIKDVVTCFQHFKPVSAFRTQFDYDNLLYIVAGEIVARASGQTYENFVQNRILKPLQMNRSYVGSLLSDESNLSSAHSSESGTIKTIDAYQSHIGSAAGGIYSNVGDMAKWMMVRLNKGKYGPDMKSSLFSLKNHNEMWRLHTVEDNNANPRYNSHFNGYGLGWDISDVKGNFRVSHTGGLPGMLSILTMYPDLNLGIIILTNTETSGAGLFYAVSNTIGDAYLGLDDFAWTDKLAARWKERIGKGDEVTTAVWAKVEASKNIPVRNEDFIGMYEDAWFGKMEVFEKEKQLWMKSHRSPKLNGPMAFYHANTFAIKWEYQAMNCDAFAMFALDEKGKAQSIKMKGISPNIDFSFDFHDLDLKRIK
;
A
#
# COMPACT_ATOMS: atom_id res chain seq x y z
N MET A 1 -10.24 -13.11 -18.16
CA MET A 1 -9.99 -13.52 -16.76
C MET A 1 -9.26 -14.84 -16.68
N GLU A 2 -9.83 -15.95 -17.15
CA GLU A 2 -9.20 -17.29 -17.09
C GLU A 2 -7.81 -17.33 -17.76
N ASN A 3 -7.66 -16.74 -18.95
CA ASN A 3 -6.36 -16.62 -19.62
C ASN A 3 -5.32 -15.87 -18.75
N ALA A 4 -5.71 -14.74 -18.14
CA ALA A 4 -4.82 -13.96 -17.28
C ALA A 4 -4.45 -14.73 -16.00
N LEU A 5 -5.40 -15.45 -15.40
CA LEU A 5 -5.17 -16.27 -14.20
C LEU A 5 -4.11 -17.35 -14.45
N ALA A 6 -4.20 -18.04 -15.58
CA ALA A 6 -3.20 -19.01 -16.00
C ALA A 6 -1.85 -18.34 -16.35
N THR A 7 -1.88 -17.27 -17.15
CA THR A 7 -0.67 -16.59 -17.64
C THR A 7 0.19 -16.01 -16.51
N PHE A 8 -0.46 -15.41 -15.51
CA PHE A 8 0.22 -14.78 -14.38
C PHE A 8 0.36 -15.70 -13.16
N ASN A 9 -0.01 -16.98 -13.26
CA ASN A 9 0.10 -17.94 -12.15
C ASN A 9 -0.54 -17.39 -10.85
N VAL A 10 -1.81 -17.03 -10.92
CA VAL A 10 -2.58 -16.45 -9.82
C VAL A 10 -3.49 -17.51 -9.22
N ALA A 11 -3.53 -17.61 -7.89
CA ALA A 11 -4.33 -18.61 -7.19
C ALA A 11 -5.84 -18.39 -7.42
N GLY A 12 -6.31 -17.17 -7.18
CA GLY A 12 -7.70 -16.79 -7.30
C GLY A 12 -7.90 -15.29 -7.51
N ALA A 13 -9.03 -14.94 -8.12
CA ALA A 13 -9.45 -13.56 -8.32
C ALA A 13 -10.96 -13.44 -8.41
N SER A 14 -11.49 -12.28 -8.05
CA SER A 14 -12.90 -11.92 -8.27
C SER A 14 -13.00 -10.60 -9.01
N ILE A 15 -14.07 -10.42 -9.79
CA ILE A 15 -14.33 -9.20 -10.55
C ILE A 15 -15.81 -8.83 -10.48
N ALA A 16 -16.10 -7.53 -10.37
CA ALA A 16 -17.41 -6.98 -10.70
C ALA A 16 -17.30 -5.80 -11.67
N ILE A 17 -18.29 -5.67 -12.54
CA ILE A 17 -18.43 -4.59 -13.50
C ILE A 17 -19.79 -3.93 -13.30
N VAL A 18 -19.77 -2.63 -13.04
CA VAL A 18 -20.95 -1.77 -12.95
C VAL A 18 -21.01 -0.94 -14.23
N LYS A 19 -22.15 -0.96 -14.91
CA LYS A 19 -22.42 -0.12 -16.08
C LYS A 19 -23.84 0.42 -15.99
N ASP A 20 -24.00 1.73 -16.19
CA ASP A 20 -25.31 2.39 -16.21
C ASP A 20 -26.15 2.11 -14.96
N GLY A 21 -25.50 2.14 -13.80
CA GLY A 21 -26.14 1.89 -12.50
C GLY A 21 -26.53 0.43 -12.24
N LYS A 22 -26.05 -0.53 -13.04
CA LYS A 22 -26.33 -1.97 -12.90
C LYS A 22 -25.05 -2.78 -12.80
N ILE A 23 -25.08 -3.83 -11.99
CA ILE A 23 -24.03 -4.85 -12.00
C ILE A 23 -24.28 -5.74 -13.22
N ILE A 24 -23.40 -5.66 -14.22
CA ILE A 24 -23.52 -6.45 -15.46
C ILE A 24 -22.67 -7.72 -15.44
N HIS A 25 -21.71 -7.79 -14.53
CA HIS A 25 -20.89 -8.98 -14.29
C HIS A 25 -20.42 -8.98 -12.84
N SER A 26 -20.44 -10.14 -12.18
CA SER A 26 -19.91 -10.35 -10.83
C SER A 26 -19.57 -11.83 -10.67
N LYS A 27 -18.29 -12.18 -10.57
CA LYS A 27 -17.85 -13.58 -10.57
C LYS A 27 -16.47 -13.78 -9.94
N GLY A 28 -16.29 -14.92 -9.28
CA GLY A 28 -14.99 -15.44 -8.83
C GLY A 28 -14.37 -16.48 -9.76
N TYR A 29 -13.04 -16.60 -9.70
CA TYR A 29 -12.21 -17.47 -10.53
C TYR A 29 -11.06 -18.04 -9.69
N GLY A 30 -10.66 -19.28 -9.95
CA GLY A 30 -9.58 -19.94 -9.20
C GLY A 30 -9.98 -20.28 -7.76
N PHE A 31 -8.99 -20.29 -6.86
CA PHE A 31 -9.13 -20.75 -5.49
C PHE A 31 -8.81 -19.65 -4.47
N SER A 32 -9.67 -19.51 -3.46
CA SER A 32 -9.44 -18.66 -2.29
C SER A 32 -8.42 -19.32 -1.34
N ASP A 33 -8.29 -20.64 -1.42
CA ASP A 33 -7.32 -21.45 -0.68
C ASP A 33 -6.89 -22.62 -1.58
N ILE A 34 -5.62 -22.63 -1.98
CA ILE A 34 -5.07 -23.65 -2.88
C ILE A 34 -4.92 -25.03 -2.22
N ASN A 35 -4.76 -25.08 -0.89
CA ASN A 35 -4.54 -26.34 -0.17
C ASN A 35 -5.86 -27.09 -0.04
N ASN A 36 -6.94 -26.37 0.26
CA ASN A 36 -8.29 -26.92 0.40
C ASN A 36 -9.10 -26.89 -0.91
N LYS A 37 -8.54 -26.32 -1.99
CA LYS A 37 -9.21 -26.10 -3.29
C LYS A 37 -10.57 -25.40 -3.15
N LYS A 38 -10.67 -24.47 -2.20
CA LYS A 38 -11.89 -23.69 -1.99
C LYS A 38 -12.04 -22.67 -3.12
N PRO A 39 -13.14 -22.65 -3.88
CA PRO A 39 -13.29 -21.74 -5.01
C PRO A 39 -13.47 -20.29 -4.54
N VAL A 40 -13.03 -19.33 -5.37
CA VAL A 40 -13.42 -17.93 -5.22
C VAL A 40 -14.82 -17.71 -5.80
N ASP A 41 -15.64 -16.92 -5.11
CA ASP A 41 -16.92 -16.41 -5.60
C ASP A 41 -17.01 -14.87 -5.45
N GLU A 42 -18.17 -14.29 -5.75
CA GLU A 42 -18.41 -12.85 -5.65
C GLU A 42 -18.49 -12.31 -4.21
N ASN A 43 -18.64 -13.19 -3.22
CA ASN A 43 -18.77 -12.87 -1.80
C ASN A 43 -17.50 -13.18 -1.00
N THR A 44 -16.48 -13.75 -1.65
CA THR A 44 -15.18 -14.05 -1.08
C THR A 44 -14.47 -12.75 -0.74
N ASN A 45 -14.07 -12.59 0.52
CA ASN A 45 -13.40 -11.41 1.02
C ASN A 45 -11.90 -11.46 0.75
N PHE A 46 -11.37 -10.31 0.36
CA PHE A 46 -9.96 -10.00 0.20
C PHE A 46 -9.67 -8.73 1.00
N GLN A 47 -8.42 -8.55 1.41
CA GLN A 47 -7.93 -7.23 1.81
C GLN A 47 -7.87 -6.34 0.58
N ILE A 48 -8.62 -5.23 0.57
CA ILE A 48 -8.62 -4.29 -0.57
C ILE A 48 -7.46 -3.31 -0.51
N ALA A 49 -6.64 -3.38 0.54
CA ALA A 49 -5.44 -2.58 0.74
C ALA A 49 -5.72 -1.08 0.48
N SER A 50 -4.88 -0.38 -0.27
CA SER A 50 -4.96 1.08 -0.43
C SER A 50 -6.23 1.63 -1.07
N ILE A 51 -7.13 0.81 -1.63
CA ILE A 51 -8.50 1.26 -1.95
C ILE A 51 -9.21 1.77 -0.68
N SER A 52 -8.82 1.30 0.51
CA SER A 52 -9.27 1.82 1.82
C SER A 52 -9.13 3.34 1.96
N LYS A 53 -8.13 3.96 1.30
CA LYS A 53 -7.90 5.41 1.35
C LYS A 53 -9.12 6.22 0.90
N ALA A 54 -9.81 5.74 -0.12
CA ALA A 54 -11.05 6.35 -0.59
C ALA A 54 -12.19 6.28 0.44
N PHE A 55 -12.19 5.31 1.35
CA PHE A 55 -13.15 5.25 2.45
C PHE A 55 -12.77 6.26 3.55
N THR A 56 -11.48 6.43 3.85
CA THR A 56 -10.98 7.49 4.74
C THR A 56 -11.37 8.88 4.25
N THR A 57 -11.21 9.16 2.95
CA THR A 57 -11.59 10.46 2.39
C THR A 57 -13.10 10.67 2.42
N THR A 58 -13.88 9.60 2.32
CA THR A 58 -15.35 9.66 2.49
C THR A 58 -15.76 9.91 3.93
N ALA A 59 -15.04 9.32 4.89
CA ALA A 59 -15.29 9.57 6.30
C ALA A 59 -15.06 11.05 6.64
N LEU A 60 -13.97 11.63 6.12
CA LEU A 60 -13.69 13.07 6.24
C LEU A 60 -14.72 13.94 5.51
N ALA A 61 -15.21 13.50 4.35
CA ALA A 61 -16.29 14.21 3.65
C ALA A 61 -17.58 14.24 4.48
N ILE A 62 -17.96 13.12 5.12
CA ILE A 62 -19.11 13.09 6.04
C ILE A 62 -18.91 14.07 7.20
N LEU A 63 -17.71 14.15 7.76
CA LEU A 63 -17.40 15.11 8.83
C LEU A 63 -17.42 16.57 8.35
N GLU A 64 -17.06 16.83 7.08
CA GLU A 64 -17.18 18.15 6.46
C GLU A 64 -18.64 18.58 6.29
N GLU A 65 -19.52 17.67 5.86
CA GLU A 65 -20.98 17.93 5.82
C GLU A 65 -21.55 18.22 7.21
N GLU A 66 -21.00 17.59 8.25
CA GLU A 66 -21.38 17.79 9.65
C GLU A 66 -20.74 19.05 10.28
N GLY A 67 -19.87 19.77 9.56
CA GLY A 67 -19.15 20.94 10.08
C GLY A 67 -18.14 20.62 11.18
N LYS A 68 -17.69 19.36 11.30
CA LYS A 68 -16.74 18.90 12.34
C LYS A 68 -15.28 19.01 11.91
N SER A 69 -15.04 19.06 10.61
CA SER A 69 -13.74 19.36 10.03
C SER A 69 -13.94 20.04 8.68
N THR A 70 -12.91 20.70 8.17
CA THR A 70 -12.88 21.17 6.79
C THR A 70 -11.62 20.69 6.09
N TRP A 71 -11.66 20.52 4.78
CA TRP A 71 -10.50 20.09 3.97
C TRP A 71 -9.23 20.94 4.19
N LYS A 72 -9.38 22.19 4.62
CA LYS A 72 -8.27 23.13 4.81
C LYS A 72 -7.87 23.33 6.27
N ASP A 73 -8.52 22.67 7.22
CA ASP A 73 -8.13 22.69 8.63
C ASP A 73 -6.68 22.26 8.77
N LYS A 74 -5.94 22.90 9.68
CA LYS A 74 -4.59 22.45 9.98
C LYS A 74 -4.66 21.14 10.73
N VAL A 75 -3.77 20.22 10.40
CA VAL A 75 -3.71 18.92 11.10
C VAL A 75 -3.48 19.13 12.59
N LYS A 76 -2.61 20.09 12.95
CA LYS A 76 -2.32 20.46 14.33
C LYS A 76 -3.52 20.98 15.14
N ASP A 77 -4.55 21.50 14.48
CA ASP A 77 -5.76 21.97 15.18
C ASP A 77 -6.59 20.78 15.71
N HIS A 78 -6.50 19.62 15.04
CA HIS A 78 -7.11 18.37 15.45
C HIS A 78 -6.15 17.49 16.27
N ILE A 79 -4.86 17.56 15.97
CA ILE A 79 -3.81 16.75 16.58
C ILE A 79 -2.68 17.68 17.06
N PRO A 80 -2.79 18.30 18.26
CA PRO A 80 -1.82 19.30 18.73
C PRO A 80 -0.37 18.83 18.80
N GLU A 81 -0.15 17.52 18.93
CA GLU A 81 1.17 16.89 18.95
C GLU A 81 1.75 16.60 17.55
N PHE A 82 0.99 16.82 16.47
CA PHE A 82 1.44 16.58 15.10
C PHE A 82 2.62 17.49 14.74
N LYS A 83 3.70 16.89 14.22
CA LYS A 83 4.93 17.63 13.92
C LYS A 83 5.64 17.12 12.68
N MET A 84 5.94 18.05 11.77
CA MET A 84 6.68 17.82 10.52
C MET A 84 8.15 18.24 10.67
N TYR A 85 8.96 17.96 9.64
CA TYR A 85 10.40 18.23 9.57
C TYR A 85 10.82 19.71 9.74
N ASN A 86 9.88 20.66 9.73
CA ASN A 86 10.12 22.04 10.15
C ASN A 86 8.81 22.74 10.59
N ASP A 87 8.96 23.92 11.21
CA ASP A 87 7.85 24.70 11.76
C ASP A 87 6.89 25.20 10.68
N TYR A 88 7.39 25.74 9.55
CA TYR A 88 6.53 26.25 8.49
C TYR A 88 5.57 25.18 7.97
N VAL A 89 6.08 23.97 7.73
CA VAL A 89 5.29 22.84 7.24
C VAL A 89 4.32 22.38 8.33
N THR A 90 4.77 22.24 9.59
CA THR A 90 3.91 21.88 10.72
C THR A 90 2.72 22.83 10.87
N GLU A 91 2.97 24.14 10.82
CA GLU A 91 1.94 25.17 10.97
C GLU A 91 0.99 25.25 9.76
N ASN A 92 1.41 24.76 8.59
CA ASN A 92 0.65 24.92 7.35
C ASN A 92 0.05 23.64 6.76
N PHE A 93 0.46 22.47 7.25
CA PHE A 93 -0.04 21.17 6.82
C PHE A 93 -1.53 21.04 7.12
N ASN A 94 -2.32 20.73 6.10
CA ASN A 94 -3.77 20.59 6.21
C ASN A 94 -4.27 19.20 5.79
N ILE A 95 -5.57 18.97 5.96
CA ILE A 95 -6.19 17.69 5.62
C ILE A 95 -6.00 17.35 4.13
N ILE A 96 -6.11 18.31 3.19
CA ILE A 96 -5.79 18.04 1.78
C ILE A 96 -4.37 17.50 1.62
N ASP A 97 -3.38 18.06 2.34
CA ASP A 97 -2.00 17.60 2.23
C ASP A 97 -1.81 16.15 2.71
N LEU A 98 -2.57 15.71 3.73
CA LEU A 98 -2.58 14.30 4.17
C LEU A 98 -3.08 13.37 3.06
N LEU A 99 -4.08 13.82 2.31
CA LEU A 99 -4.81 13.00 1.37
C LEU A 99 -4.23 13.03 -0.05
N THR A 100 -3.21 13.85 -0.30
CA THR A 100 -2.71 14.15 -1.65
C THR A 100 -1.20 13.97 -1.83
N HIS A 101 -0.54 13.31 -0.87
CA HIS A 101 0.83 12.80 -1.03
C HIS A 101 1.85 13.86 -1.47
N ARG A 102 1.80 15.04 -0.85
CA ARG A 102 2.61 16.20 -1.25
C ARG A 102 3.34 16.86 -0.08
N SER A 103 3.75 16.03 0.88
CA SER A 103 4.37 16.46 2.14
C SER A 103 5.77 17.04 1.97
N GLY A 104 6.45 16.68 0.88
CA GLY A 104 7.87 16.95 0.65
C GLY A 104 8.80 15.86 1.19
N LEU A 105 8.25 14.86 1.89
CA LEU A 105 8.99 13.66 2.32
C LEU A 105 9.01 12.62 1.19
N GLY A 106 9.93 11.66 1.27
CA GLY A 106 10.10 10.64 0.24
C GLY A 106 9.01 9.57 0.20
N LEU A 107 8.96 8.85 -0.91
CA LEU A 107 8.11 7.69 -1.12
C LEU A 107 8.23 6.65 0.01
N GLY A 108 7.12 6.31 0.65
CA GLY A 108 7.03 5.25 1.66
C GLY A 108 7.61 5.60 3.02
N VAL A 109 7.92 6.88 3.26
CA VAL A 109 8.61 7.32 4.48
C VAL A 109 7.93 6.83 5.76
N GLY A 110 8.68 6.15 6.62
CA GLY A 110 8.20 5.59 7.88
C GLY A 110 7.38 4.29 7.76
N ASP A 111 7.21 3.72 6.57
CA ASP A 111 6.40 2.52 6.36
C ASP A 111 6.89 1.30 7.16
N LEU A 112 8.18 1.24 7.54
CA LEU A 112 8.66 0.20 8.45
C LEU A 112 7.94 0.17 9.82
N MET A 113 7.23 1.24 10.21
CA MET A 113 6.40 1.22 11.42
C MET A 113 5.19 0.30 11.34
N TRP A 114 4.77 -0.08 10.14
CA TRP A 114 3.65 -1.00 9.94
C TRP A 114 3.98 -2.18 9.03
N PHE A 115 5.04 -2.11 8.22
CA PHE A 115 5.59 -3.22 7.45
C PHE A 115 6.94 -3.72 7.99
N PRO A 116 7.17 -5.04 8.10
CA PRO A 116 6.15 -6.09 8.10
C PRO A 116 5.18 -5.93 9.29
N ASP A 117 4.07 -6.67 9.24
CA ASP A 117 3.08 -6.68 10.31
C ASP A 117 3.62 -7.20 11.64
N GLY A 118 2.90 -6.91 12.72
CA GLY A 118 3.24 -7.32 14.09
C GLY A 118 4.16 -6.36 14.83
N ALA A 119 4.44 -5.19 14.27
CA ALA A 119 5.17 -4.14 14.96
C ALA A 119 4.35 -3.49 16.09
N ASP A 120 5.01 -2.87 17.08
CA ASP A 120 4.36 -2.31 18.27
C ASP A 120 4.14 -0.78 18.23
N PHE A 121 4.26 -0.17 17.05
CA PHE A 121 4.06 1.27 16.87
C PHE A 121 2.63 1.71 17.17
N THR A 122 2.50 2.89 17.75
CA THR A 122 1.23 3.51 18.14
C THR A 122 0.92 4.71 17.25
N ILE A 123 -0.32 5.19 17.29
CA ILE A 123 -0.69 6.45 16.62
C ILE A 123 0.19 7.62 17.08
N LYS A 124 0.59 7.64 18.36
CA LYS A 124 1.50 8.66 18.89
C LYS A 124 2.87 8.63 18.21
N ASP A 125 3.40 7.45 17.93
CA ASP A 125 4.65 7.31 17.17
C ASP A 125 4.48 7.90 15.76
N VAL A 126 3.39 7.54 15.07
CA VAL A 126 3.11 8.00 13.70
C VAL A 126 2.96 9.53 13.63
N VAL A 127 2.14 10.15 14.48
CA VAL A 127 1.89 11.61 14.38
C VAL A 127 3.11 12.47 14.73
N THR A 128 4.12 11.89 15.39
CA THR A 128 5.33 12.62 15.82
C THR A 128 6.58 12.25 15.04
N CYS A 129 6.55 11.24 14.19
CA CYS A 129 7.75 10.76 13.50
C CYS A 129 8.25 11.68 12.39
N PHE A 130 7.35 12.43 11.72
CA PHE A 130 7.66 13.16 10.50
C PHE A 130 8.77 14.21 10.69
N GLN A 131 9.00 14.65 11.93
CA GLN A 131 10.07 15.57 12.30
C GLN A 131 11.48 14.99 12.14
N HIS A 132 11.62 13.67 12.02
CA HIS A 132 12.91 12.98 11.97
C HIS A 132 13.39 12.72 10.53
N PHE A 133 12.52 12.89 9.53
CA PHE A 133 12.88 12.66 8.14
C PHE A 133 13.39 13.92 7.45
N LYS A 134 14.25 13.72 6.45
CA LYS A 134 14.74 14.79 5.60
C LYS A 134 13.81 14.94 4.40
N PRO A 135 13.33 16.14 4.06
CA PRO A 135 12.54 16.34 2.85
C PRO A 135 13.39 16.09 1.60
N VAL A 136 12.79 15.47 0.59
CA VAL A 136 13.38 15.23 -0.74
C VAL A 136 12.90 16.25 -1.78
N SER A 137 11.83 16.97 -1.46
CA SER A 137 11.26 18.02 -2.29
C SER A 137 10.70 19.16 -1.43
N ALA A 138 10.40 20.30 -2.06
CA ALA A 138 9.74 21.39 -1.36
C ALA A 138 8.27 21.03 -1.05
N PHE A 139 7.75 21.50 0.09
CA PHE A 139 6.38 21.24 0.50
C PHE A 139 5.37 21.60 -0.61
N ARG A 140 4.49 20.64 -0.95
CA ARG A 140 3.46 20.70 -2.02
C ARG A 140 3.97 20.72 -3.47
N THR A 141 5.25 20.45 -3.72
CA THR A 141 5.81 20.57 -5.08
C THR A 141 5.91 19.26 -5.85
N GLN A 142 5.89 18.11 -5.17
CA GLN A 142 5.99 16.79 -5.80
C GLN A 142 5.02 15.81 -5.15
N PHE A 143 4.72 14.74 -5.90
CA PHE A 143 3.98 13.59 -5.42
C PHE A 143 4.95 12.53 -4.88
N ASP A 144 4.81 12.19 -3.60
CA ASP A 144 5.51 11.11 -2.94
C ASP A 144 4.51 10.38 -2.04
N TYR A 145 4.18 9.14 -2.44
CA TYR A 145 3.16 8.35 -1.77
C TYR A 145 3.59 7.95 -0.35
N ASP A 146 2.68 8.07 0.62
CA ASP A 146 2.98 7.89 2.04
C ASP A 146 1.72 7.37 2.76
N ASN A 147 1.81 6.18 3.36
CA ASN A 147 0.69 5.56 4.06
C ASN A 147 0.46 6.16 5.46
N LEU A 148 1.50 6.64 6.13
CA LEU A 148 1.42 7.19 7.47
C LEU A 148 0.54 8.44 7.49
N LEU A 149 0.55 9.26 6.43
CA LEU A 149 -0.38 10.40 6.30
C LEU A 149 -1.86 9.96 6.34
N TYR A 150 -2.20 8.79 5.81
CA TYR A 150 -3.55 8.25 5.89
C TYR A 150 -3.89 7.69 7.27
N ILE A 151 -2.90 7.18 8.00
CA ILE A 151 -3.07 6.80 9.41
C ILE A 151 -3.40 8.05 10.24
N VAL A 152 -2.70 9.17 10.01
CA VAL A 152 -3.00 10.47 10.64
C VAL A 152 -4.40 10.96 10.24
N ALA A 153 -4.80 10.81 8.97
CA ALA A 153 -6.15 11.16 8.52
C ALA A 153 -7.24 10.33 9.24
N GLY A 154 -6.97 9.05 9.49
CA GLY A 154 -7.83 8.19 10.33
C GLY A 154 -7.95 8.67 11.77
N GLU A 155 -6.85 9.17 12.35
CA GLU A 155 -6.86 9.78 13.69
C GLU A 155 -7.68 11.07 13.73
N ILE A 156 -7.67 11.89 12.68
CA ILE A 156 -8.57 13.06 12.58
C ILE A 156 -10.04 12.60 12.58
N VAL A 157 -10.39 11.56 11.81
CA VAL A 157 -11.75 10.99 11.85
C VAL A 157 -12.12 10.57 13.28
N ALA A 158 -11.19 9.93 13.98
CA ALA A 158 -11.45 9.46 15.34
C ALA A 158 -11.70 10.62 16.32
N ARG A 159 -10.80 11.61 16.35
CA ARG A 159 -10.91 12.79 17.25
C ARG A 159 -12.13 13.65 16.94
N ALA A 160 -12.39 13.94 15.66
CA ALA A 160 -13.50 14.78 15.26
C ALA A 160 -14.87 14.11 15.46
N SER A 161 -14.94 12.77 15.35
CA SER A 161 -16.20 12.03 15.48
C SER A 161 -16.50 11.51 16.89
N GLY A 162 -15.47 11.32 17.73
CA GLY A 162 -15.57 10.65 19.02
C GLY A 162 -15.74 9.11 18.92
N GLN A 163 -15.54 8.53 17.74
CA GLN A 163 -15.58 7.08 17.49
C GLN A 163 -14.21 6.59 17.04
N THR A 164 -13.88 5.31 17.21
CA THR A 164 -12.71 4.76 16.51
C THR A 164 -12.91 4.84 15.00
N TYR A 165 -11.83 4.94 14.23
CA TYR A 165 -11.89 4.98 12.77
C TYR A 165 -12.67 3.79 12.20
N GLU A 166 -12.38 2.58 12.70
CA GLU A 166 -13.03 1.34 12.25
C GLU A 166 -14.54 1.40 12.46
N ASN A 167 -14.97 1.82 13.65
CA ASN A 167 -16.39 1.93 13.96
C ASN A 167 -17.07 3.01 13.13
N PHE A 168 -16.40 4.14 12.89
CA PHE A 168 -16.94 5.19 12.04
C PHE A 168 -17.19 4.67 10.63
N VAL A 169 -16.19 4.07 9.97
CA VAL A 169 -16.34 3.56 8.59
C VAL A 169 -17.36 2.42 8.53
N GLN A 170 -17.31 1.48 9.48
CA GLN A 170 -18.27 0.37 9.53
C GLN A 170 -19.72 0.88 9.64
N ASN A 171 -19.97 1.82 10.56
CA ASN A 171 -21.33 2.26 10.89
C ASN A 171 -21.86 3.37 9.98
N ARG A 172 -20.99 4.27 9.50
CA ARG A 172 -21.37 5.46 8.73
C ARG A 172 -21.24 5.27 7.23
N ILE A 173 -20.48 4.26 6.77
CA ILE A 173 -20.28 3.98 5.34
C ILE A 173 -20.76 2.57 4.99
N LEU A 174 -20.13 1.52 5.54
CA LEU A 174 -20.39 0.15 5.07
C LEU A 174 -21.82 -0.31 5.35
N LYS A 175 -22.32 -0.12 6.59
CA LYS A 175 -23.70 -0.49 6.96
C LYS A 175 -24.78 0.25 6.15
N PRO A 176 -24.76 1.59 6.00
CA PRO A 176 -25.74 2.31 5.18
C PRO A 176 -25.77 1.87 3.72
N LEU A 177 -24.61 1.47 3.16
CA LEU A 177 -24.50 0.96 1.80
C LEU A 177 -24.83 -0.53 1.67
N GLN A 178 -25.21 -1.18 2.78
CA GLN A 178 -25.50 -2.61 2.86
C GLN A 178 -24.31 -3.47 2.41
N MET A 179 -23.09 -3.00 2.68
CA MET A 179 -21.85 -3.75 2.46
C MET A 179 -21.64 -4.76 3.60
N ASN A 180 -22.59 -5.69 3.74
CA ASN A 180 -22.78 -6.52 4.94
C ASN A 180 -21.70 -7.57 5.15
N ARG A 181 -20.85 -7.83 4.16
CA ARG A 181 -19.73 -8.76 4.24
C ARG A 181 -18.39 -8.04 4.25
N SER A 182 -18.40 -6.71 4.38
CA SER A 182 -17.18 -5.90 4.44
C SER A 182 -16.88 -5.46 5.87
N TYR A 183 -15.60 -5.48 6.24
CA TYR A 183 -15.12 -5.23 7.59
C TYR A 183 -13.94 -4.27 7.60
N VAL A 184 -13.74 -3.54 8.70
CA VAL A 184 -12.63 -2.59 8.85
C VAL A 184 -11.70 -3.05 9.97
N GLY A 185 -10.46 -3.38 9.62
CA GLY A 185 -9.40 -3.75 10.56
C GLY A 185 -9.84 -4.83 11.55
N SER A 186 -9.73 -4.51 12.83
CA SER A 186 -10.08 -5.38 13.96
C SER A 186 -11.57 -5.73 14.09
N LEU A 187 -12.45 -5.11 13.29
CA LEU A 187 -13.88 -5.45 13.26
C LEU A 187 -14.20 -6.67 12.39
N LEU A 188 -13.21 -7.29 11.74
CA LEU A 188 -13.39 -8.55 11.05
C LEU A 188 -13.87 -9.62 12.03
N SER A 189 -15.14 -10.00 11.94
CA SER A 189 -15.78 -10.93 12.86
C SER A 189 -16.07 -12.30 12.24
N ASP A 190 -15.98 -12.41 10.92
CA ASP A 190 -16.23 -13.64 10.17
C ASP A 190 -15.15 -13.86 9.10
N GLU A 191 -14.29 -14.84 9.34
CA GLU A 191 -13.22 -15.24 8.42
C GLU A 191 -13.63 -16.39 7.50
N SER A 192 -14.86 -16.92 7.62
CA SER A 192 -15.31 -18.08 6.87
C SER A 192 -15.30 -17.86 5.35
N ASN A 193 -15.37 -16.62 4.89
CA ASN A 193 -15.29 -16.22 3.48
C ASN A 193 -14.02 -15.43 3.16
N LEU A 194 -13.05 -15.33 4.07
CA LEU A 194 -11.77 -14.70 3.81
C LEU A 194 -10.92 -15.60 2.91
N SER A 195 -10.31 -15.00 1.88
CA SER A 195 -9.31 -15.67 1.05
C SER A 195 -7.98 -15.77 1.80
N SER A 196 -7.30 -16.91 1.68
CA SER A 196 -5.90 -17.04 2.08
C SER A 196 -5.03 -16.18 1.17
N ALA A 197 -3.94 -15.61 1.73
CA ALA A 197 -2.93 -14.88 0.98
C ALA A 197 -1.95 -15.86 0.32
N HIS A 198 -1.51 -15.56 -0.91
CA HIS A 198 -0.53 -16.39 -1.62
C HIS A 198 0.60 -15.58 -2.22
N SER A 199 1.76 -16.21 -2.37
CA SER A 199 2.91 -15.69 -3.10
C SER A 199 3.29 -16.62 -4.24
N SER A 200 3.59 -16.04 -5.40
CA SER A 200 4.10 -16.74 -6.59
C SER A 200 5.58 -16.45 -6.86
N GLU A 201 6.26 -15.74 -5.95
CA GLU A 201 7.64 -15.26 -6.15
C GLU A 201 8.65 -16.39 -6.38
N SER A 202 8.46 -17.54 -5.72
CA SER A 202 9.31 -18.73 -5.94
C SER A 202 9.03 -19.49 -7.23
N GLY A 203 8.18 -18.95 -8.12
CA GLY A 203 7.68 -19.61 -9.34
C GLY A 203 6.57 -20.63 -9.10
N THR A 204 6.46 -21.17 -7.88
CA THR A 204 5.31 -21.97 -7.42
C THR A 204 4.46 -21.16 -6.44
N ILE A 205 3.13 -21.25 -6.58
CA ILE A 205 2.20 -20.59 -5.67
C ILE A 205 2.27 -21.28 -4.29
N LYS A 206 2.46 -20.49 -3.24
CA LYS A 206 2.43 -20.93 -1.85
C LYS A 206 1.50 -20.05 -1.04
N THR A 207 0.81 -20.63 -0.06
CA THR A 207 0.08 -19.87 0.96
C THR A 207 1.08 -19.18 1.88
N ILE A 208 0.83 -17.91 2.19
CA ILE A 208 1.58 -17.12 3.16
C ILE A 208 0.64 -16.64 4.26
N ASP A 209 1.20 -16.20 5.39
CA ASP A 209 0.41 -15.66 6.49
C ASP A 209 -0.37 -14.41 6.05
N ALA A 210 -1.59 -14.27 6.55
CA ALA A 210 -2.39 -13.08 6.33
C ALA A 210 -1.74 -11.87 7.01
N TYR A 211 -1.65 -10.75 6.30
CA TYR A 211 -1.10 -9.52 6.86
C TYR A 211 -2.04 -8.92 7.91
N GLN A 212 -1.54 -8.69 9.13
CA GLN A 212 -2.35 -8.14 10.23
C GLN A 212 -1.89 -6.74 10.62
N SER A 213 -2.62 -5.71 10.16
CA SER A 213 -2.31 -4.33 10.55
C SER A 213 -3.03 -3.91 11.82
N HIS A 214 -2.30 -3.30 12.76
CA HIS A 214 -2.84 -2.78 14.02
C HIS A 214 -3.12 -1.26 14.00
N ILE A 215 -2.37 -0.48 13.22
CA ILE A 215 -2.55 0.98 13.09
C ILE A 215 -2.92 1.44 11.66
N GLY A 216 -2.88 0.54 10.67
CA GLY A 216 -3.03 0.86 9.26
C GLY A 216 -4.45 0.84 8.70
N SER A 217 -5.49 0.75 9.55
CA SER A 217 -6.89 0.63 9.11
C SER A 217 -7.31 1.68 8.07
N ALA A 218 -6.91 2.94 8.28
CA ALA A 218 -7.23 4.06 7.40
C ALA A 218 -6.40 4.10 6.11
N ALA A 219 -5.25 3.43 6.08
CA ALA A 219 -4.39 3.36 4.91
C ALA A 219 -4.70 2.12 4.06
N GLY A 220 -5.07 0.99 4.67
CA GLY A 220 -5.20 -0.28 3.94
C GLY A 220 -6.00 -1.40 4.61
N GLY A 221 -6.68 -1.18 5.74
CA GLY A 221 -7.22 -2.28 6.55
C GLY A 221 -8.65 -2.73 6.24
N ILE A 222 -9.25 -2.39 5.09
CA ILE A 222 -10.60 -2.87 4.76
C ILE A 222 -10.54 -4.25 4.10
N TYR A 223 -11.40 -5.15 4.59
CA TYR A 223 -11.72 -6.43 3.99
C TYR A 223 -13.04 -6.31 3.23
N SER A 224 -13.08 -6.71 1.96
CA SER A 224 -14.29 -6.63 1.15
C SER A 224 -14.29 -7.65 0.02
N ASN A 225 -15.41 -7.72 -0.69
CA ASN A 225 -15.67 -8.59 -1.82
C ASN A 225 -16.24 -7.77 -2.98
N VAL A 226 -16.28 -8.34 -4.19
CA VAL A 226 -16.72 -7.60 -5.37
C VAL A 226 -18.22 -7.29 -5.37
N GLY A 227 -19.04 -8.10 -4.68
CA GLY A 227 -20.47 -7.81 -4.51
C GLY A 227 -20.73 -6.54 -3.70
N ASP A 228 -20.01 -6.34 -2.60
CA ASP A 228 -20.09 -5.13 -1.79
C ASP A 228 -19.40 -3.94 -2.45
N MET A 229 -18.23 -4.15 -3.05
CA MET A 229 -17.53 -3.08 -3.78
C MET A 229 -18.30 -2.59 -5.01
N ALA A 230 -19.17 -3.41 -5.62
CA ALA A 230 -20.08 -2.94 -6.66
C ALA A 230 -21.09 -1.89 -6.14
N LYS A 231 -21.57 -2.04 -4.90
CA LYS A 231 -22.44 -1.04 -4.24
C LYS A 231 -21.68 0.26 -4.02
N TRP A 232 -20.43 0.16 -3.57
CA TRP A 232 -19.54 1.31 -3.44
C TRP A 232 -19.31 2.06 -4.76
N MET A 233 -19.01 1.33 -5.85
CA MET A 233 -18.86 1.92 -7.18
C MET A 233 -20.11 2.67 -7.63
N MET A 234 -21.30 2.09 -7.40
CA MET A 234 -22.56 2.75 -7.72
C MET A 234 -22.74 4.07 -6.97
N VAL A 235 -22.37 4.14 -5.67
CA VAL A 235 -22.43 5.41 -4.92
C VAL A 235 -21.48 6.45 -5.50
N ARG A 236 -20.26 6.04 -5.88
CA ARG A 236 -19.28 6.93 -6.48
C ARG A 236 -19.75 7.48 -7.83
N LEU A 237 -20.23 6.62 -8.73
CA LEU A 237 -20.76 7.02 -10.04
C LEU A 237 -22.04 7.88 -9.91
N ASN A 238 -22.84 7.66 -8.86
CA ASN A 238 -24.03 8.47 -8.55
C ASN A 238 -23.74 9.67 -7.65
N LYS A 239 -22.48 10.12 -7.55
CA LYS A 239 -22.09 11.38 -6.89
C LYS A 239 -22.54 11.43 -5.42
N GLY A 240 -22.40 10.31 -4.73
CA GLY A 240 -22.75 10.15 -3.31
C GLY A 240 -24.16 9.65 -3.05
N LYS A 241 -25.04 9.59 -4.05
CA LYS A 241 -26.42 9.09 -3.88
C LYS A 241 -26.47 7.55 -3.82
N TYR A 242 -27.37 7.02 -3.01
CA TYR A 242 -27.57 5.58 -2.85
C TYR A 242 -29.01 5.23 -2.45
N GLY A 243 -29.32 3.92 -2.45
CA GLY A 243 -30.64 3.40 -2.14
C GLY A 243 -31.53 3.24 -3.38
N PRO A 244 -32.67 2.53 -3.25
CA PRO A 244 -33.53 2.19 -4.38
C PRO A 244 -34.18 3.40 -5.07
N ASP A 245 -34.35 4.51 -4.35
CA ASP A 245 -34.94 5.75 -4.87
C ASP A 245 -33.91 6.87 -5.07
N MET A 246 -32.62 6.61 -4.82
CA MET A 246 -31.51 7.57 -4.92
C MET A 246 -31.73 8.87 -4.10
N LYS A 247 -32.52 8.81 -3.02
CA LYS A 247 -32.77 9.97 -2.14
C LYS A 247 -31.76 10.10 -1.01
N SER A 248 -31.19 8.98 -0.57
CA SER A 248 -30.12 9.01 0.44
C SER A 248 -28.80 9.43 -0.21
N SER A 249 -27.99 10.15 0.54
CA SER A 249 -26.68 10.62 0.09
C SER A 249 -25.65 10.50 1.20
N LEU A 250 -24.47 9.97 0.85
CA LEU A 250 -23.36 9.81 1.78
C LEU A 250 -22.53 11.09 1.89
N PHE A 251 -22.48 11.88 0.82
CA PHE A 251 -21.80 13.17 0.72
C PHE A 251 -22.40 13.97 -0.44
N SER A 252 -22.35 15.30 -0.35
CA SER A 252 -22.90 16.19 -1.37
C SER A 252 -22.10 16.15 -2.68
N LEU A 253 -22.68 16.71 -3.74
CA LEU A 253 -21.98 16.92 -5.01
C LEU A 253 -20.73 17.79 -4.86
N LYS A 254 -20.74 18.76 -3.93
CA LYS A 254 -19.57 19.60 -3.64
C LYS A 254 -18.41 18.74 -3.16
N ASN A 255 -18.64 17.88 -2.17
CA ASN A 255 -17.60 16.99 -1.64
C ASN A 255 -17.20 15.88 -2.61
N HIS A 256 -18.14 15.39 -3.43
CA HIS A 256 -17.81 14.49 -4.51
C HIS A 256 -16.80 15.12 -5.48
N ASN A 257 -17.08 16.34 -5.94
CA ASN A 257 -16.22 17.06 -6.87
C ASN A 257 -14.86 17.40 -6.23
N GLU A 258 -14.83 17.77 -4.95
CA GLU A 258 -13.56 18.03 -4.25
C GLU A 258 -12.71 16.75 -4.12
N MET A 259 -13.31 15.61 -3.75
CA MET A 259 -12.56 14.35 -3.66
C MET A 259 -11.93 13.92 -4.99
N TRP A 260 -12.55 14.25 -6.12
CA TRP A 260 -12.07 13.91 -7.47
C TRP A 260 -11.37 15.07 -8.18
N ARG A 261 -11.14 16.19 -7.48
CA ARG A 261 -10.36 17.31 -8.02
C ARG A 261 -8.88 16.94 -8.03
N LEU A 262 -8.17 17.34 -9.08
CA LEU A 262 -6.72 17.21 -9.12
C LEU A 262 -6.07 18.16 -8.11
N HIS A 263 -5.31 17.62 -7.15
CA HIS A 263 -4.63 18.40 -6.10
C HIS A 263 -3.11 18.33 -6.18
N THR A 264 -2.58 17.20 -6.66
CA THR A 264 -1.15 17.00 -6.92
C THR A 264 -1.01 16.51 -8.35
N VAL A 265 -0.19 17.20 -9.14
CA VAL A 265 0.07 16.82 -10.53
C VAL A 265 1.17 15.76 -10.54
N GLU A 266 1.00 14.73 -11.36
CA GLU A 266 2.02 13.71 -11.60
C GLU A 266 2.41 13.69 -13.08
N ASP A 267 3.49 12.99 -13.38
CA ASP A 267 3.89 12.73 -14.75
C ASP A 267 2.79 11.96 -15.49
N ASN A 268 2.42 12.48 -16.65
CA ASN A 268 1.46 11.84 -17.52
C ASN A 268 2.15 10.73 -18.34
N ASN A 269 1.49 9.57 -18.45
CA ASN A 269 1.93 8.52 -19.34
C ASN A 269 1.62 8.91 -20.80
N ALA A 270 2.65 9.29 -21.56
CA ALA A 270 2.55 9.66 -22.97
C ALA A 270 2.22 8.48 -23.91
N ASN A 271 1.49 7.46 -23.45
CA ASN A 271 1.06 6.34 -24.29
C ASN A 271 0.18 6.87 -25.43
N PRO A 272 0.66 6.84 -26.69
CA PRO A 272 -0.06 7.45 -27.82
C PRO A 272 -1.40 6.76 -28.09
N ARG A 273 -1.59 5.52 -27.61
CA ARG A 273 -2.88 4.80 -27.68
C ARG A 273 -4.00 5.53 -26.94
N TYR A 274 -3.67 6.18 -25.83
CA TYR A 274 -4.65 6.80 -24.95
C TYR A 274 -4.78 8.30 -25.16
N ASN A 275 -3.75 8.96 -25.71
CA ASN A 275 -3.75 10.41 -25.89
C ASN A 275 -4.20 11.14 -24.61
N SER A 276 -3.66 10.70 -23.47
CA SER A 276 -3.90 11.29 -22.15
C SER A 276 -3.25 12.67 -22.08
N HIS A 277 -3.91 13.60 -21.41
CA HIS A 277 -3.48 14.99 -21.26
C HIS A 277 -2.97 15.30 -19.85
N PHE A 278 -3.50 14.63 -18.82
CA PHE A 278 -3.06 14.81 -17.45
C PHE A 278 -3.06 13.51 -16.64
N ASN A 279 -2.25 13.54 -15.58
CA ASN A 279 -2.23 12.55 -14.52
C ASN A 279 -2.00 13.26 -13.18
N GLY A 280 -2.49 12.67 -12.11
CA GLY A 280 -2.18 13.10 -10.76
C GLY A 280 -3.18 12.56 -9.75
N TYR A 281 -3.22 13.20 -8.59
CA TYR A 281 -3.89 12.65 -7.42
C TYR A 281 -4.91 13.62 -6.82
N GLY A 282 -6.10 13.08 -6.55
CA GLY A 282 -7.18 13.72 -5.80
C GLY A 282 -7.18 13.30 -4.32
N LEU A 283 -8.30 13.42 -3.63
CA LEU A 283 -8.39 12.99 -2.23
C LEU A 283 -8.57 11.47 -2.16
N GLY A 284 -7.46 10.73 -2.20
CA GLY A 284 -7.43 9.26 -2.16
C GLY A 284 -7.79 8.58 -3.46
N TRP A 285 -7.50 9.23 -4.59
CA TRP A 285 -7.83 8.77 -5.92
C TRP A 285 -6.75 9.16 -6.93
N ASP A 286 -6.33 8.22 -7.77
CA ASP A 286 -5.62 8.53 -9.01
C ASP A 286 -6.62 9.13 -10.01
N ILE A 287 -6.24 10.25 -10.62
CA ILE A 287 -7.07 11.07 -11.50
C ILE A 287 -6.31 11.30 -12.81
N SER A 288 -6.88 10.81 -13.91
CA SER A 288 -6.30 10.94 -15.25
C SER A 288 -7.40 11.09 -16.30
N ASP A 289 -7.02 11.32 -17.55
CA ASP A 289 -7.89 11.09 -18.70
C ASP A 289 -7.34 9.96 -19.59
N VAL A 290 -8.26 9.23 -20.23
CA VAL A 290 -7.93 8.19 -21.20
C VAL A 290 -8.85 8.37 -22.40
N LYS A 291 -8.26 8.68 -23.57
CA LYS A 291 -8.99 8.97 -24.81
C LYS A 291 -10.06 10.06 -24.60
N GLY A 292 -9.69 11.11 -23.85
CA GLY A 292 -10.58 12.22 -23.51
C GLY A 292 -11.70 11.91 -22.50
N ASN A 293 -11.73 10.70 -21.92
CA ASN A 293 -12.68 10.34 -20.87
C ASN A 293 -12.01 10.44 -19.51
N PHE A 294 -12.70 11.02 -18.54
CA PHE A 294 -12.26 11.10 -17.16
C PHE A 294 -12.11 9.69 -16.56
N ARG A 295 -10.96 9.42 -15.95
CA ARG A 295 -10.64 8.15 -15.28
C ARG A 295 -10.28 8.41 -13.84
N VAL A 296 -10.95 7.68 -12.95
CA VAL A 296 -10.71 7.68 -11.51
C VAL A 296 -10.33 6.27 -11.10
N SER A 297 -9.20 6.08 -10.43
CA SER A 297 -8.77 4.75 -9.99
C SER A 297 -8.08 4.77 -8.63
N HIS A 298 -7.90 3.58 -8.08
CA HIS A 298 -6.94 3.35 -7.00
C HIS A 298 -6.53 1.88 -7.03
N THR A 299 -5.25 1.60 -6.82
CA THR A 299 -4.73 0.24 -6.65
C THR A 299 -4.57 -0.09 -5.18
N GLY A 300 -4.42 -1.36 -4.82
CA GLY A 300 -4.10 -1.77 -3.48
C GLY A 300 -3.14 -2.95 -3.50
N GLY A 301 -2.21 -2.95 -2.56
CA GLY A 301 -1.33 -4.08 -2.31
C GLY A 301 -1.04 -4.25 -0.83
N LEU A 302 -1.12 -5.50 -0.38
CA LEU A 302 -0.63 -6.03 0.88
C LEU A 302 -0.01 -7.41 0.59
N PRO A 303 0.78 -7.99 1.50
CA PRO A 303 1.30 -9.34 1.34
C PRO A 303 0.23 -10.33 0.89
N GLY A 304 0.47 -10.92 -0.27
CA GLY A 304 -0.38 -11.89 -0.93
C GLY A 304 -1.78 -11.45 -1.36
N MET A 305 -2.11 -10.15 -1.32
CA MET A 305 -3.42 -9.64 -1.80
C MET A 305 -3.26 -8.33 -2.56
N LEU A 306 -3.82 -8.27 -3.79
CA LEU A 306 -3.77 -7.10 -4.65
C LEU A 306 -5.17 -6.75 -5.17
N SER A 307 -5.41 -5.46 -5.42
CA SER A 307 -6.72 -4.96 -5.83
C SER A 307 -6.61 -3.77 -6.78
N ILE A 308 -7.57 -3.62 -7.69
CA ILE A 308 -7.70 -2.41 -8.51
C ILE A 308 -9.16 -2.05 -8.68
N LEU A 309 -9.46 -0.77 -8.40
CA LEU A 309 -10.71 -0.12 -8.73
C LEU A 309 -10.45 0.88 -9.85
N THR A 310 -11.19 0.81 -10.95
CA THR A 310 -11.15 1.81 -12.03
C THR A 310 -12.56 2.20 -12.43
N MET A 311 -12.81 3.49 -12.55
CA MET A 311 -14.08 4.06 -12.98
C MET A 311 -13.85 5.04 -14.12
N TYR A 312 -14.80 5.05 -15.07
CA TYR A 312 -14.89 6.01 -16.16
C TYR A 312 -16.25 6.72 -16.04
N PRO A 313 -16.34 7.84 -15.30
CA PRO A 313 -17.62 8.49 -15.02
C PRO A 313 -18.38 8.94 -16.27
N ASP A 314 -17.66 9.40 -17.31
CA ASP A 314 -18.25 9.82 -18.59
C ASP A 314 -18.94 8.65 -19.33
N LEU A 315 -18.50 7.42 -19.03
CA LEU A 315 -19.08 6.18 -19.57
C LEU A 315 -20.02 5.50 -18.56
N ASN A 316 -20.20 6.06 -17.36
CA ASN A 316 -20.91 5.45 -16.23
C ASN A 316 -20.49 3.98 -16.00
N LEU A 317 -19.17 3.74 -16.02
CA LEU A 317 -18.53 2.43 -15.92
C LEU A 317 -17.67 2.35 -14.67
N GLY A 318 -17.73 1.23 -13.95
CA GLY A 318 -16.85 0.89 -12.84
C GLY A 318 -16.42 -0.58 -12.92
N ILE A 319 -15.16 -0.84 -12.60
CA ILE A 319 -14.53 -2.16 -12.63
C ILE A 319 -13.73 -2.33 -11.33
N ILE A 320 -14.04 -3.38 -10.57
CA ILE A 320 -13.27 -3.79 -9.40
C ILE A 320 -12.72 -5.20 -9.63
N ILE A 321 -11.43 -5.40 -9.37
CA ILE A 321 -10.78 -6.71 -9.39
C ILE A 321 -10.01 -6.91 -8.09
N LEU A 322 -10.21 -8.04 -7.44
CA LEU A 322 -9.52 -8.46 -6.23
C LEU A 322 -8.79 -9.78 -6.51
N THR A 323 -7.56 -9.93 -6.02
CA THR A 323 -6.78 -11.17 -6.20
C THR A 323 -5.95 -11.48 -4.96
N ASN A 324 -5.73 -12.77 -4.70
CA ASN A 324 -5.02 -13.29 -3.55
C ASN A 324 -3.63 -13.82 -3.90
N THR A 325 -2.90 -13.15 -4.80
CA THR A 325 -1.52 -13.53 -5.14
C THR A 325 -0.65 -12.28 -5.33
N GLU A 326 0.38 -12.12 -4.50
CA GLU A 326 1.36 -11.02 -4.65
C GLU A 326 2.28 -11.20 -5.85
N THR A 327 2.97 -10.13 -6.26
CA THR A 327 3.90 -10.03 -7.41
C THR A 327 3.23 -10.20 -8.78
N SER A 328 2.61 -11.34 -9.04
CA SER A 328 2.02 -11.67 -10.34
C SER A 328 0.54 -11.30 -10.46
N GLY A 329 -0.20 -11.18 -9.35
CA GLY A 329 -1.59 -10.69 -9.36
C GLY A 329 -1.73 -9.29 -9.98
N ALA A 330 -0.66 -8.48 -9.92
CA ALA A 330 -0.62 -7.19 -10.56
C ALA A 330 -0.60 -7.27 -12.11
N GLY A 331 -0.09 -8.35 -12.69
CA GLY A 331 -0.22 -8.58 -14.13
C GLY A 331 -1.68 -8.85 -14.52
N LEU A 332 -2.36 -9.70 -13.73
CA LEU A 332 -3.75 -10.08 -13.97
C LEU A 332 -4.69 -8.87 -13.90
N PHE A 333 -4.64 -8.10 -12.82
CA PHE A 333 -5.62 -7.06 -12.60
C PHE A 333 -5.49 -5.88 -13.60
N TYR A 334 -4.29 -5.57 -14.10
CA TYR A 334 -4.04 -4.55 -15.13
C TYR A 334 -4.43 -5.09 -16.50
N ALA A 335 -4.09 -6.35 -16.80
CA ALA A 335 -4.46 -6.96 -18.07
C ALA A 335 -5.97 -6.95 -18.27
N VAL A 336 -6.70 -7.40 -17.25
CA VAL A 336 -8.15 -7.53 -17.32
C VAL A 336 -8.83 -6.16 -17.26
N SER A 337 -8.42 -5.26 -16.35
CA SER A 337 -9.03 -3.91 -16.26
C SER A 337 -8.79 -3.08 -17.51
N ASN A 338 -7.59 -3.08 -18.07
CA ASN A 338 -7.28 -2.35 -19.31
C ASN A 338 -8.00 -2.95 -20.51
N THR A 339 -8.10 -4.27 -20.63
CA THR A 339 -8.84 -4.91 -21.74
C THR A 339 -10.31 -4.50 -21.73
N ILE A 340 -10.95 -4.50 -20.55
CA ILE A 340 -12.36 -4.10 -20.41
C ILE A 340 -12.50 -2.60 -20.68
N GLY A 341 -11.61 -1.77 -20.12
CA GLY A 341 -11.60 -0.32 -20.35
C GLY A 341 -11.45 0.02 -21.83
N ASP A 342 -10.47 -0.56 -22.52
CA ASP A 342 -10.21 -0.38 -23.95
C ASP A 342 -11.44 -0.73 -24.80
N ALA A 343 -12.12 -1.84 -24.48
CA ALA A 343 -13.34 -2.24 -25.19
C ALA A 343 -14.46 -1.20 -25.06
N TYR A 344 -14.69 -0.65 -23.87
CA TYR A 344 -15.69 0.41 -23.65
C TYR A 344 -15.28 1.75 -24.26
N LEU A 345 -13.98 2.00 -24.42
CA LEU A 345 -13.45 3.18 -25.10
C LEU A 345 -13.44 3.02 -26.63
N GLY A 346 -13.88 1.88 -27.16
CA GLY A 346 -13.87 1.57 -28.60
C GLY A 346 -12.46 1.52 -29.18
N LEU A 347 -11.51 0.98 -28.43
CA LEU A 347 -10.16 0.67 -28.88
C LEU A 347 -10.06 -0.79 -29.34
N ASP A 348 -9.08 -1.09 -30.17
CA ASP A 348 -8.75 -2.45 -30.64
C ASP A 348 -8.28 -3.36 -29.49
N ASP A 349 -8.31 -4.68 -29.66
CA ASP A 349 -7.73 -5.59 -28.66
C ASP A 349 -6.20 -5.48 -28.68
N PHE A 350 -5.64 -4.85 -27.64
CA PHE A 350 -4.20 -4.66 -27.51
C PHE A 350 -3.47 -5.91 -27.01
N ALA A 351 -4.17 -7.01 -26.70
CA ALA A 351 -3.62 -8.21 -26.09
C ALA A 351 -2.84 -7.89 -24.80
N TRP A 352 -3.48 -7.15 -23.88
CA TRP A 352 -2.85 -6.69 -22.63
C TRP A 352 -2.23 -7.82 -21.81
N THR A 353 -2.86 -8.99 -21.77
CA THR A 353 -2.32 -10.18 -21.08
C THR A 353 -0.92 -10.54 -21.57
N ASP A 354 -0.72 -10.66 -22.88
CA ASP A 354 0.56 -11.09 -23.46
C ASP A 354 1.64 -10.02 -23.28
N LYS A 355 1.28 -8.74 -23.51
CA LYS A 355 2.21 -7.61 -23.36
C LYS A 355 2.68 -7.45 -21.92
N LEU A 356 1.77 -7.56 -20.95
CA LEU A 356 2.12 -7.48 -19.54
C LEU A 356 2.88 -8.74 -19.10
N ALA A 357 2.56 -9.93 -19.61
CA ALA A 357 3.33 -11.15 -19.32
C ALA A 357 4.80 -11.01 -19.77
N ALA A 358 5.04 -10.50 -20.98
CA ALA A 358 6.39 -10.24 -21.49
C ALA A 358 7.14 -9.22 -20.60
N ARG A 359 6.49 -8.11 -20.24
CA ARG A 359 7.07 -7.08 -19.36
C ARG A 359 7.36 -7.59 -17.95
N TRP A 360 6.46 -8.39 -17.37
CA TRP A 360 6.67 -8.99 -16.05
C TRP A 360 7.85 -9.94 -16.05
N LYS A 361 7.97 -10.79 -17.07
CA LYS A 361 9.09 -11.72 -17.22
C LYS A 361 10.43 -10.99 -17.27
N GLU A 362 10.52 -9.88 -17.99
CA GLU A 362 11.73 -9.05 -18.04
C GLU A 362 12.04 -8.41 -16.68
N ARG A 363 11.04 -7.84 -16.00
CA ARG A 363 11.21 -7.18 -14.70
C ARG A 363 11.65 -8.15 -13.59
N ILE A 364 11.02 -9.32 -13.52
CA ILE A 364 11.38 -10.38 -12.57
C ILE A 364 12.81 -10.85 -12.86
N GLY A 365 13.13 -11.17 -14.12
CA GLY A 365 14.48 -11.58 -14.51
C GLY A 365 15.58 -10.60 -14.09
N LYS A 366 15.40 -9.30 -14.30
CA LYS A 366 16.37 -8.27 -13.85
C LYS A 366 16.53 -8.21 -12.33
N GLY A 367 15.43 -8.35 -11.57
CA GLY A 367 15.48 -8.34 -10.11
C GLY A 367 16.20 -9.58 -9.55
N ASP A 368 15.94 -10.73 -10.17
CA ASP A 368 16.58 -12.00 -9.83
C ASP A 368 18.08 -11.95 -10.12
N GLU A 369 18.50 -11.36 -11.24
CA GLU A 369 19.93 -11.18 -11.59
C GLU A 369 20.68 -10.37 -10.52
N VAL A 370 20.14 -9.22 -10.08
CA VAL A 370 20.77 -8.38 -9.05
C VAL A 370 20.87 -9.13 -7.73
N THR A 371 19.77 -9.72 -7.26
CA THR A 371 19.71 -10.43 -5.98
C THR A 371 20.62 -11.67 -5.99
N THR A 372 20.64 -12.41 -7.09
CA THR A 372 21.52 -13.57 -7.29
C THR A 372 22.99 -13.16 -7.29
N ALA A 373 23.35 -12.07 -7.97
CA ALA A 373 24.73 -11.58 -7.98
C ALA A 373 25.21 -11.17 -6.59
N VAL A 374 24.34 -10.54 -5.78
CA VAL A 374 24.65 -10.20 -4.38
C VAL A 374 24.90 -11.44 -3.55
N TRP A 375 23.99 -12.42 -3.58
CA TRP A 375 24.16 -13.65 -2.80
C TRP A 375 25.30 -14.53 -3.30
N ALA A 376 25.62 -14.53 -4.60
CA ALA A 376 26.82 -15.17 -5.14
C ALA A 376 28.10 -14.52 -4.62
N LYS A 377 28.13 -13.18 -4.50
CA LYS A 377 29.25 -12.45 -3.91
C LYS A 377 29.40 -12.69 -2.41
N VAL A 378 28.29 -12.80 -1.67
CA VAL A 378 28.29 -13.23 -0.26
C VAL A 378 28.93 -14.60 -0.14
N GLU A 379 28.49 -15.57 -0.94
CA GLU A 379 29.03 -16.93 -0.93
C GLU A 379 30.53 -16.97 -1.27
N ALA A 380 30.97 -16.18 -2.26
CA ALA A 380 32.38 -16.02 -2.59
C ALA A 380 33.22 -15.37 -1.47
N SER A 381 32.57 -14.64 -0.56
CA SER A 381 33.21 -13.89 0.53
C SER A 381 33.13 -14.60 1.89
N LYS A 382 32.51 -15.78 1.97
CA LYS A 382 32.23 -16.49 3.24
C LYS A 382 33.45 -16.84 4.10
N ASN A 383 34.62 -16.97 3.47
CA ASN A 383 35.88 -17.32 4.15
C ASN A 383 36.74 -16.09 4.49
N ILE A 384 36.28 -14.88 4.16
CA ILE A 384 36.96 -13.65 4.55
C ILE A 384 36.77 -13.47 6.07
N PRO A 385 37.86 -13.38 6.85
CA PRO A 385 37.75 -13.24 8.30
C PRO A 385 37.13 -11.89 8.66
N VAL A 386 36.05 -11.93 9.43
CA VAL A 386 35.36 -10.76 9.98
C VAL A 386 35.46 -10.84 11.50
N ARG A 387 35.85 -9.73 12.13
CA ARG A 387 35.82 -9.59 13.59
C ARG A 387 34.41 -9.21 14.01
N ASN A 388 33.57 -10.21 14.28
CA ASN A 388 32.15 -10.02 14.60
C ASN A 388 31.96 -9.05 15.78
N GLU A 389 32.88 -9.06 16.75
CA GLU A 389 32.84 -8.21 17.94
C GLU A 389 32.84 -6.72 17.59
N ASP A 390 33.42 -6.33 16.45
CA ASP A 390 33.48 -4.95 16.00
C ASP A 390 32.09 -4.41 15.58
N PHE A 391 31.16 -5.31 15.22
CA PHE A 391 29.81 -4.98 14.74
C PHE A 391 28.72 -5.20 15.79
N ILE A 392 28.91 -6.14 16.73
CA ILE A 392 27.94 -6.44 17.80
C ILE A 392 27.67 -5.19 18.65
N GLY A 393 26.40 -4.88 18.89
CA GLY A 393 26.00 -3.69 19.64
C GLY A 393 24.51 -3.38 19.54
N MET A 394 24.11 -2.35 20.28
CA MET A 394 22.77 -1.78 20.17
C MET A 394 22.84 -0.48 19.36
N TYR A 395 21.95 -0.34 18.40
CA TYR A 395 21.82 0.81 17.55
C TYR A 395 20.41 1.38 17.66
N GLU A 396 20.27 2.70 17.55
CA GLU A 396 19.00 3.38 17.72
C GLU A 396 18.78 4.39 16.59
N ASP A 397 17.58 4.35 16.03
CA ASP A 397 17.06 5.34 15.11
C ASP A 397 15.97 6.17 15.82
N ALA A 398 15.87 7.46 15.50
CA ALA A 398 15.01 8.40 16.21
C ALA A 398 13.51 8.10 16.06
N TRP A 399 13.09 7.54 14.92
CA TRP A 399 11.68 7.22 14.66
C TRP A 399 11.40 5.72 14.75
N PHE A 400 12.36 4.88 14.33
CA PHE A 400 12.17 3.43 14.28
C PHE A 400 12.54 2.72 15.59
N GLY A 401 13.37 3.34 16.42
CA GLY A 401 13.81 2.78 17.70
C GLY A 401 15.02 1.84 17.57
N LYS A 402 15.08 0.83 18.46
CA LYS A 402 16.28 0.03 18.67
C LYS A 402 16.41 -1.18 17.75
N MET A 403 17.60 -1.34 17.18
CA MET A 403 18.07 -2.51 16.45
C MET A 403 19.28 -3.11 17.17
N GLU A 404 19.28 -4.43 17.35
CA GLU A 404 20.40 -5.16 17.95
C GLU A 404 21.16 -5.94 16.88
N VAL A 405 22.49 -5.77 16.84
CA VAL A 405 23.39 -6.68 16.14
C VAL A 405 24.02 -7.60 17.17
N PHE A 406 23.81 -8.91 17.03
CA PHE A 406 24.25 -9.92 17.99
C PHE A 406 24.83 -11.14 17.27
N GLU A 407 25.48 -12.03 18.00
CA GLU A 407 26.00 -13.29 17.45
C GLU A 407 25.13 -14.47 17.88
N LYS A 408 24.78 -15.33 16.92
CA LYS A 408 24.09 -16.60 17.12
C LYS A 408 24.78 -17.64 16.26
N GLU A 409 25.23 -18.73 16.88
CA GLU A 409 25.90 -19.85 16.19
C GLU A 409 27.12 -19.40 15.33
N LYS A 410 27.92 -18.45 15.85
CA LYS A 410 29.08 -17.82 15.17
C LYS A 410 28.74 -16.99 13.92
N GLN A 411 27.47 -16.69 13.70
CA GLN A 411 27.01 -15.79 12.65
C GLN A 411 26.45 -14.52 13.27
N LEU A 412 26.71 -13.37 12.65
CA LEU A 412 26.05 -12.11 13.02
C LEU A 412 24.57 -12.16 12.63
N TRP A 413 23.73 -11.59 13.48
CA TRP A 413 22.29 -11.43 13.28
C TRP A 413 21.91 -9.99 13.57
N MET A 414 20.84 -9.52 12.93
CA MET A 414 20.23 -8.23 13.22
C MET A 414 18.76 -8.44 13.56
N LYS A 415 18.26 -7.75 14.59
CA LYS A 415 16.83 -7.73 14.91
C LYS A 415 16.32 -6.35 15.30
N SER A 416 15.07 -6.06 14.95
CA SER A 416 14.32 -4.93 15.51
C SER A 416 13.66 -5.30 16.83
N HIS A 417 13.68 -4.37 17.78
CA HIS A 417 12.91 -4.51 19.02
C HIS A 417 11.44 -4.15 18.86
N ARG A 418 11.11 -3.32 17.86
CA ARG A 418 9.74 -2.83 17.60
C ARG A 418 9.03 -3.58 16.48
N SER A 419 9.78 -4.14 15.53
CA SER A 419 9.26 -4.89 14.38
C SER A 419 9.85 -6.32 14.36
N PRO A 420 9.30 -7.25 15.14
CA PRO A 420 9.95 -8.54 15.45
C PRO A 420 10.16 -9.45 14.23
N LYS A 421 9.40 -9.25 13.14
CA LYS A 421 9.58 -9.96 11.87
C LYS A 421 10.84 -9.51 11.10
N LEU A 422 11.41 -8.36 11.43
CA LEU A 422 12.74 -7.95 10.99
C LEU A 422 13.79 -8.51 11.94
N ASN A 423 13.96 -9.83 11.87
CA ASN A 423 14.97 -10.61 12.56
C ASN A 423 15.64 -11.52 11.52
N GLY A 424 16.96 -11.50 11.40
CA GLY A 424 17.60 -12.34 10.40
C GLY A 424 19.13 -12.40 10.47
N PRO A 425 19.72 -13.46 9.91
CA PRO A 425 21.16 -13.59 9.76
C PRO A 425 21.75 -12.52 8.85
N MET A 426 22.94 -12.07 9.21
CA MET A 426 23.81 -11.21 8.44
C MET A 426 24.92 -12.06 7.80
N ALA A 427 25.22 -11.79 6.55
CA ALA A 427 26.28 -12.45 5.81
C ALA A 427 27.20 -11.40 5.18
N PHE A 428 28.51 -11.57 5.35
CA PHE A 428 29.49 -10.62 4.86
C PHE A 428 29.42 -10.51 3.33
N TYR A 429 29.28 -9.29 2.82
CA TYR A 429 29.18 -9.01 1.39
C TYR A 429 30.50 -8.42 0.84
N HIS A 430 30.87 -7.24 1.32
CA HIS A 430 32.06 -6.52 0.88
C HIS A 430 32.36 -5.33 1.81
N ALA A 431 33.63 -4.98 1.99
CA ALA A 431 34.08 -3.86 2.82
C ALA A 431 33.46 -3.91 4.24
N ASN A 432 32.59 -2.95 4.58
CA ASN A 432 31.91 -2.88 5.89
C ASN A 432 30.41 -3.16 5.72
N THR A 433 30.04 -3.98 4.73
CA THR A 433 28.65 -4.23 4.35
C THR A 433 28.30 -5.70 4.50
N PHE A 434 27.12 -5.94 5.07
CA PHE A 434 26.52 -7.26 5.22
C PHE A 434 25.19 -7.28 4.47
N ALA A 435 24.91 -8.40 3.80
CA ALA A 435 23.56 -8.72 3.34
C ALA A 435 22.78 -9.37 4.48
N ILE A 436 21.52 -9.00 4.65
CA ILE A 436 20.60 -9.56 5.63
C ILE A 436 19.54 -10.35 4.87
N LYS A 437 19.35 -11.60 5.26
CA LYS A 437 18.20 -12.41 4.86
C LYS A 437 17.23 -12.47 6.04
N TRP A 438 16.15 -11.71 5.99
CA TRP A 438 15.19 -11.69 7.09
C TRP A 438 14.45 -13.02 7.20
N GLU A 439 14.00 -13.41 8.39
CA GLU A 439 13.11 -14.57 8.55
C GLU A 439 11.77 -14.34 7.85
N TYR A 440 11.29 -13.10 7.83
CA TYR A 440 10.18 -12.69 6.98
C TYR A 440 10.62 -12.63 5.51
N GLN A 441 9.91 -13.36 4.65
CA GLN A 441 10.28 -13.55 3.25
C GLN A 441 9.17 -13.20 2.25
N ALA A 442 7.99 -12.73 2.72
CA ALA A 442 6.99 -12.19 1.80
C ALA A 442 7.46 -10.84 1.24
N MET A 443 7.12 -10.54 -0.02
CA MET A 443 7.54 -9.33 -0.74
C MET A 443 9.06 -9.10 -0.85
N ASN A 444 9.89 -10.11 -0.57
CA ASN A 444 11.36 -10.13 -0.72
C ASN A 444 12.07 -8.83 -0.29
N CYS A 445 12.25 -8.71 1.02
CA CYS A 445 12.79 -7.52 1.67
C CYS A 445 14.25 -7.65 2.12
N ASP A 446 15.02 -8.57 1.52
CA ASP A 446 16.46 -8.70 1.78
C ASP A 446 17.15 -7.33 1.67
N ALA A 447 18.05 -7.02 2.60
CA ALA A 447 18.62 -5.68 2.75
C ALA A 447 20.13 -5.70 2.99
N PHE A 448 20.80 -4.62 2.63
CA PHE A 448 22.17 -4.33 3.05
C PHE A 448 22.17 -3.58 4.38
N ALA A 449 23.09 -3.95 5.26
CA ALA A 449 23.53 -3.17 6.41
C ALA A 449 24.95 -2.66 6.14
N MET A 450 25.11 -1.33 6.05
CA MET A 450 26.37 -0.66 5.71
C MET A 450 26.88 0.08 6.94
N PHE A 451 27.98 -0.40 7.50
CA PHE A 451 28.55 0.14 8.74
C PHE A 451 29.56 1.25 8.47
N ALA A 452 29.45 2.35 9.23
CA ALA A 452 30.54 3.30 9.41
C ALA A 452 31.36 2.88 10.65
N LEU A 453 32.69 2.86 10.52
CA LEU A 453 33.60 2.44 11.58
C LEU A 453 34.42 3.63 12.11
N ASP A 454 34.83 3.57 13.37
CA ASP A 454 35.82 4.50 13.94
C ASP A 454 37.26 4.13 13.57
N GLU A 455 38.24 4.86 14.10
CA GLU A 455 39.67 4.64 13.84
C GLU A 455 40.20 3.29 14.35
N LYS A 456 39.44 2.60 15.21
CA LYS A 456 39.77 1.28 15.76
C LYS A 456 39.02 0.15 15.05
N GLY A 457 38.22 0.48 14.04
CA GLY A 457 37.39 -0.48 13.30
C GLY A 457 36.07 -0.83 14.00
N LYS A 458 35.72 -0.17 15.10
CA LYS A 458 34.46 -0.42 15.81
C LYS A 458 33.32 0.29 15.08
N ALA A 459 32.21 -0.42 14.83
CA ALA A 459 31.05 0.16 14.18
C ALA A 459 30.42 1.28 15.01
N GLN A 460 30.07 2.41 14.38
CA GLN A 460 29.47 3.59 15.03
C GLN A 460 28.05 3.88 14.53
N SER A 461 27.72 3.49 13.31
CA SER A 461 26.38 3.66 12.74
C SER A 461 26.11 2.68 11.61
N ILE A 462 24.83 2.48 11.30
CA ILE A 462 24.36 1.62 10.21
C ILE A 462 23.48 2.46 9.28
N LYS A 463 23.78 2.39 7.98
CA LYS A 463 22.84 2.75 6.92
C LYS A 463 22.33 1.49 6.26
N MET A 464 21.04 1.47 5.88
CA MET A 464 20.43 0.30 5.27
C MET A 464 19.86 0.61 3.90
N LYS A 465 19.67 -0.41 3.07
CA LYS A 465 19.06 -0.30 1.74
C LYS A 465 18.56 -1.67 1.29
N GLY A 466 17.39 -1.75 0.65
CA GLY A 466 16.94 -2.99 0.00
C GLY A 466 17.94 -3.49 -1.06
N ILE A 467 18.07 -4.82 -1.18
CA ILE A 467 18.96 -5.48 -2.16
C ILE A 467 18.28 -5.54 -3.53
N SER A 468 17.03 -6.00 -3.58
CA SER A 468 16.28 -6.14 -4.83
C SER A 468 15.90 -4.78 -5.39
N PRO A 469 16.05 -4.52 -6.70
CA PRO A 469 15.51 -3.31 -7.32
C PRO A 469 13.97 -3.33 -7.41
N ASN A 470 13.36 -4.50 -7.18
CA ASN A 470 11.91 -4.70 -7.14
C ASN A 470 11.36 -4.74 -5.71
N ILE A 471 12.19 -4.43 -4.70
CA ILE A 471 11.72 -4.37 -3.31
C ILE A 471 10.56 -3.38 -3.20
N ASP A 472 9.54 -3.74 -2.44
CA ASP A 472 8.41 -2.83 -2.20
C ASP A 472 8.89 -1.57 -1.46
N PHE A 473 8.36 -0.42 -1.85
CA PHE A 473 8.75 0.87 -1.26
C PHE A 473 8.46 0.95 0.24
N SER A 474 7.55 0.12 0.73
CA SER A 474 7.19 0.04 2.15
C SER A 474 8.35 -0.45 3.03
N PHE A 475 9.38 -1.06 2.43
CA PHE A 475 10.64 -1.37 3.10
C PHE A 475 11.61 -0.19 2.93
N ASP A 476 11.28 0.94 3.56
CA ASP A 476 12.00 2.22 3.51
C ASP A 476 13.33 2.21 4.29
N PHE A 477 14.08 1.10 4.25
CA PHE A 477 15.35 0.92 4.97
C PHE A 477 16.36 2.05 4.77
N HIS A 478 16.28 2.77 3.65
CA HIS A 478 17.16 3.88 3.33
C HIS A 478 16.92 5.13 4.19
N ASP A 479 15.76 5.24 4.84
CA ASP A 479 15.42 6.32 5.76
C ASP A 479 15.91 6.08 7.19
N LEU A 480 16.42 4.88 7.50
CA LEU A 480 17.04 4.59 8.79
C LEU A 480 18.39 5.31 8.97
N ASP A 481 18.61 5.89 10.14
CA ASP A 481 19.87 6.47 10.59
C ASP A 481 20.28 5.92 11.96
N LEU A 482 20.54 4.61 12.00
CA LEU A 482 20.89 3.87 13.21
C LEU A 482 22.26 4.31 13.76
N LYS A 483 22.28 4.86 14.97
CA LYS A 483 23.51 5.22 15.71
C LYS A 483 23.78 4.22 16.81
N ARG A 484 25.04 3.80 16.98
CA ARG A 484 25.43 2.93 18.10
C ARG A 484 25.18 3.66 19.41
N ILE A 485 24.51 2.98 20.34
CA ILE A 485 24.30 3.43 21.71
C ILE A 485 24.96 2.52 22.75
N LYS A 486 25.32 1.29 22.39
CA LYS A 486 26.05 0.33 23.24
C LYS A 486 27.01 -0.53 22.44
#